data_AF-A0A917WMC0-F1
#
_entry.id   AF-A0A917WMC0-F1
#
_cell.length_a   1.000
_cell.length_b   1.000
_cell.length_c   1.000
_cell.angle_alpha   90.00
_cell.angle_beta   90.00
_cell.angle_gamma   90.00
#
_symmetry.space_group_name_H-M   'P 1'
#
loop_
_entity.id
_entity.type
_entity.pdbx_description
1 polymer ?
#
loop_
_entity_poly.entity_id
_entity_poly.type
_entity_poly.pdbx_seq_one_letter_code
_entity_poly.pdbx_strand_id
1 'polypeptide(L)'
;MTETLTRTRVPAPPTRRFGWPATLALHLLPAAATFAAAMALGPVMRSLDLPPQFALTLAFAFVLTPTELAILFRVTGARSLCDLMRSLPFQRRLPARLYAITIPSLIAVAVGLVILLEPLERAIRSVYPSDWLLPDDSTAFPTATLVATLLFTLLVDGLVNPAVEELYFRAFLLPRLPVHGALAVVTSAALFAAQHYWQPEKFLFIFLAQLLLTALMLRLNSIRMSIAAHCATNSLAILLSLATVLA
;
A
#
# COMPACT_ATOMS: atom_id res chain seq x y z
N MET A 1 46.44 -9.88 -14.85
CA MET A 1 45.30 -10.80 -15.10
C MET A 1 44.35 -10.66 -13.94
N THR A 2 43.29 -9.88 -14.11
CA THR A 2 42.27 -9.70 -13.07
C THR A 2 40.95 -10.05 -13.72
N GLU A 3 40.45 -11.25 -13.44
CA GLU A 3 39.22 -11.79 -13.99
C GLU A 3 38.02 -10.95 -13.56
N THR A 4 37.43 -10.28 -14.54
CA THR A 4 36.12 -9.66 -14.43
C THR A 4 35.08 -10.78 -14.35
N LEU A 5 34.60 -11.09 -13.13
CA LEU A 5 33.43 -11.95 -12.94
C LEU A 5 32.19 -11.23 -13.48
N THR A 6 31.92 -11.43 -14.77
CA THR A 6 30.67 -11.11 -15.43
C THR A 6 29.59 -11.97 -14.78
N ARG A 7 28.93 -11.43 -13.74
CA ARG A 7 27.64 -11.95 -13.28
C ARG A 7 26.69 -11.88 -14.49
N THR A 8 26.47 -13.02 -15.12
CA THR A 8 25.40 -13.22 -16.08
C THR A 8 24.09 -12.91 -15.36
N ARG A 9 23.58 -11.68 -15.55
CA ARG A 9 22.17 -11.39 -15.27
C ARG A 9 21.40 -12.30 -16.21
N VAL A 10 20.82 -13.37 -15.66
CA VAL A 10 19.73 -14.07 -16.34
C VAL A 10 18.74 -12.97 -16.75
N PRO A 11 18.49 -12.76 -18.06
CA PRO A 11 17.51 -11.78 -18.50
C PRO A 11 16.19 -12.18 -17.86
N ALA A 12 15.53 -11.25 -17.17
CA ALA A 12 14.17 -11.49 -16.73
C ALA A 12 13.36 -11.87 -17.97
N PRO A 13 12.62 -13.00 -17.96
CA PRO A 13 11.80 -13.38 -19.11
C PRO A 13 10.88 -12.20 -19.47
N PRO A 14 10.59 -11.98 -20.77
CA PRO A 14 9.74 -10.88 -21.19
C PRO A 14 8.44 -10.93 -20.39
N THR A 15 8.16 -9.86 -19.65
CA THR A 15 6.95 -9.77 -18.83
C THR A 15 5.75 -9.71 -19.76
N ARG A 16 5.07 -10.85 -19.95
CA ARG A 16 3.83 -10.92 -20.71
C ARG A 16 2.85 -9.90 -20.13
N ARG A 17 2.41 -8.96 -20.96
CA ARG A 17 1.40 -7.98 -20.57
C ARG A 17 0.05 -8.65 -20.40
N PHE A 18 -0.74 -8.13 -19.48
CA PHE A 18 -2.12 -8.52 -19.28
C PHE A 18 -3.04 -7.76 -20.25
N GLY A 19 -4.16 -8.40 -20.60
CA GLY A 19 -5.30 -7.69 -21.16
C GLY A 19 -6.08 -6.96 -20.06
N TRP A 20 -6.89 -5.97 -20.44
CA TRP A 20 -7.69 -5.18 -19.50
C TRP A 20 -8.49 -5.98 -18.47
N PRO A 21 -9.17 -7.09 -18.81
CA PRO A 21 -9.92 -7.86 -17.82
C PRO A 21 -9.03 -8.39 -16.68
N ALA A 22 -7.86 -8.95 -17.03
CA ALA A 22 -6.92 -9.44 -16.04
C ALA A 22 -6.27 -8.30 -15.24
N THR A 23 -5.97 -7.17 -15.89
CA THR A 23 -5.50 -5.96 -15.21
C THR A 23 -6.51 -5.49 -14.17
N LEU A 24 -7.77 -5.28 -14.55
CA LEU A 24 -8.81 -4.83 -13.62
C LEU A 24 -9.02 -5.84 -12.49
N ALA A 25 -9.13 -7.13 -12.82
CA ALA A 25 -9.32 -8.17 -11.82
C ALA A 25 -8.18 -8.20 -10.79
N LEU A 26 -6.92 -8.17 -11.22
CA LEU A 26 -5.76 -8.25 -10.33
C LEU A 26 -5.54 -6.98 -9.50
N HIS A 27 -6.00 -5.81 -9.96
CA HIS A 27 -5.88 -4.57 -9.18
C HIS A 27 -7.05 -4.36 -8.21
N LEU A 28 -8.25 -4.81 -8.58
CA LEU A 28 -9.48 -4.44 -7.89
C LEU A 28 -10.03 -5.55 -6.99
N LEU A 29 -9.96 -6.82 -7.42
CA LEU A 29 -10.59 -7.92 -6.67
C LEU A 29 -9.96 -8.21 -5.30
N PRO A 30 -8.62 -8.20 -5.11
CA PRO A 30 -8.04 -8.44 -3.79
C PRO A 30 -8.55 -7.44 -2.74
N ALA A 31 -8.60 -6.16 -3.11
CA ALA A 31 -9.12 -5.10 -2.24
C ALA A 31 -10.63 -5.18 -2.04
N ALA A 32 -11.40 -5.57 -3.07
CA ALA A 32 -12.84 -5.76 -2.94
C ALA A 32 -13.18 -6.89 -1.96
N ALA A 33 -12.45 -8.00 -2.04
CA ALA A 33 -12.56 -9.11 -1.09
C ALA A 33 -12.17 -8.68 0.34
N THR A 34 -11.12 -7.87 0.46
CA THR A 34 -10.66 -7.29 1.73
C THR A 34 -11.72 -6.37 2.34
N PHE A 35 -12.31 -5.49 1.54
CA PHE A 35 -13.37 -4.59 1.98
C PHE A 35 -14.60 -5.37 2.44
N ALA A 36 -15.04 -6.40 1.69
CA ALA A 36 -16.13 -7.28 2.08
C ALA A 36 -15.83 -8.01 3.41
N ALA A 37 -14.61 -8.51 3.59
CA ALA A 37 -14.18 -9.14 4.84
C ALA A 37 -14.17 -8.16 6.02
N ALA A 38 -13.69 -6.93 5.82
CA ALA A 38 -13.72 -5.90 6.85
C ALA A 38 -15.15 -5.57 7.29
N MET A 39 -16.08 -5.43 6.35
CA MET A 39 -17.50 -5.21 6.65
C MET A 39 -18.12 -6.38 7.42
N ALA A 40 -17.77 -7.63 7.07
CA ALA A 40 -18.22 -8.81 7.79
C ALA A 40 -17.63 -8.92 9.21
N LEU A 41 -16.39 -8.45 9.41
CA LEU A 41 -15.70 -8.44 10.70
C LEU A 41 -16.14 -7.30 11.62
N GLY A 42 -16.69 -6.21 11.08
CA GLY A 42 -17.13 -5.04 11.86
C GLY A 42 -18.05 -5.37 13.05
N PRO A 43 -19.14 -6.14 12.87
CA PRO A 43 -19.99 -6.59 13.98
C PRO A 43 -19.26 -7.45 15.02
N VAL A 44 -18.31 -8.29 14.57
CA VAL A 44 -17.50 -9.13 15.46
C VAL A 44 -16.60 -8.26 16.35
N MET A 45 -15.97 -7.21 15.81
CA MET A 45 -15.17 -6.28 16.60
C MET A 45 -15.98 -5.66 17.74
N ARG A 46 -17.21 -5.21 17.43
CA ARG A 46 -18.12 -4.67 18.47
C ARG A 46 -18.46 -5.69 19.54
N SER A 47 -18.72 -6.94 19.16
CA SER A 47 -19.02 -8.01 20.14
C SER A 47 -17.85 -8.39 21.05
N LEU A 48 -16.63 -8.01 20.66
CA LEU A 48 -15.39 -8.24 21.41
C LEU A 48 -14.89 -6.97 22.12
N ASP A 49 -15.68 -5.90 22.17
CA ASP A 49 -15.28 -4.59 22.69
C ASP A 49 -14.00 -4.03 22.04
N LEU A 50 -13.85 -4.27 20.73
CA LEU A 50 -12.77 -3.74 19.90
C LEU A 50 -13.27 -2.62 18.95
N PRO A 51 -12.44 -1.62 18.64
CA PRO A 51 -12.76 -0.59 17.65
C PRO A 51 -13.19 -1.20 16.31
N PRO A 52 -14.36 -0.81 15.75
CA PRO A 52 -14.84 -1.37 14.49
C PRO A 52 -13.87 -1.21 13.33
N GLN A 53 -13.13 -0.11 13.26
CA GLN A 53 -12.10 0.13 12.25
C GLN A 53 -10.97 -0.91 12.26
N PHE A 54 -10.72 -1.56 13.41
CA PHE A 54 -9.72 -2.62 13.51
C PHE A 54 -10.05 -3.82 12.62
N ALA A 55 -11.32 -4.01 12.23
CA ALA A 55 -11.74 -5.00 11.25
C ALA A 55 -11.00 -4.85 9.91
N LEU A 56 -10.71 -3.62 9.47
CA LEU A 56 -9.97 -3.37 8.23
C LEU A 56 -8.51 -3.84 8.35
N THR A 57 -7.87 -3.59 9.49
CA THR A 57 -6.51 -4.08 9.77
C THR A 57 -6.45 -5.61 9.76
N LEU A 58 -7.44 -6.29 10.34
CA LEU A 58 -7.54 -7.74 10.29
C LEU A 58 -7.76 -8.24 8.85
N ALA A 59 -8.58 -7.54 8.06
CA ALA A 59 -8.78 -7.87 6.66
C ALA A 59 -7.48 -7.70 5.84
N PHE A 60 -6.67 -6.67 6.11
CA PHE A 60 -5.34 -6.57 5.49
C PHE A 60 -4.43 -7.73 5.87
N ALA A 61 -4.36 -8.06 7.16
CA ALA A 61 -3.49 -9.11 7.69
C ALA A 61 -3.84 -10.50 7.15
N PHE A 62 -5.13 -10.82 7.03
CA PHE A 62 -5.62 -12.17 6.77
C PHE A 62 -6.23 -12.37 5.38
N VAL A 63 -6.52 -11.29 4.64
CA VAL A 63 -7.10 -11.37 3.29
C VAL A 63 -6.19 -10.72 2.26
N LEU A 64 -5.93 -9.41 2.36
CA LEU A 64 -5.19 -8.68 1.31
C LEU A 64 -3.75 -9.19 1.17
N THR A 65 -2.96 -9.05 2.24
CA THR A 65 -1.54 -9.38 2.25
C THR A 65 -1.31 -10.85 1.88
N PRO A 66 -2.02 -11.84 2.43
CA PRO A 66 -1.85 -13.24 2.04
C PRO A 66 -2.26 -13.51 0.58
N THR A 67 -3.32 -12.86 0.08
CA THR A 67 -3.76 -13.04 -1.32
C THR A 67 -2.71 -12.54 -2.29
N GLU A 68 -2.19 -11.32 -2.07
CA GLU A 68 -1.14 -10.74 -2.92
C GLU A 68 0.14 -11.56 -2.88
N LEU A 69 0.58 -11.97 -1.68
CA LEU A 69 1.73 -12.87 -1.52
C LEU A 69 1.51 -14.22 -2.22
N ALA A 70 0.32 -14.82 -2.08
CA ALA A 70 0.01 -16.11 -2.71
C ALA A 70 0.09 -16.01 -4.25
N ILE A 71 -0.43 -14.92 -4.83
CA ILE A 71 -0.30 -14.65 -6.26
C ILE A 71 1.17 -14.49 -6.65
N LEU A 72 1.93 -13.69 -5.89
CA LEU A 72 3.35 -13.46 -6.13
C LEU A 72 4.16 -14.75 -6.06
N PHE A 73 3.99 -15.57 -5.02
CA PHE A 73 4.66 -16.85 -4.87
C PHE A 73 4.29 -17.81 -6.01
N ARG A 74 3.01 -17.89 -6.38
CA ARG A 74 2.55 -18.75 -7.47
C ARG A 74 3.14 -18.36 -8.81
N VAL A 75 3.22 -17.06 -9.12
CA VAL A 75 3.70 -16.58 -10.42
C VAL A 75 5.22 -16.60 -10.52
N THR A 76 5.93 -16.33 -9.41
CA THR A 76 7.40 -16.30 -9.40
C THR A 76 8.02 -17.68 -9.13
N GLY A 77 7.27 -18.61 -8.54
CA GLY A 77 7.81 -19.88 -8.06
C GLY A 77 8.75 -19.75 -6.86
N ALA A 78 8.78 -18.57 -6.23
CA ALA A 78 9.68 -18.29 -5.11
C ALA A 78 9.38 -19.20 -3.91
N ARG A 79 10.43 -19.57 -3.17
CA ARG A 79 10.30 -20.45 -1.98
C ARG A 79 10.43 -19.70 -0.66
N SER A 80 10.73 -18.40 -0.70
CA SER A 80 10.86 -17.53 0.47
C SER A 80 10.65 -16.07 0.08
N LEU A 81 10.40 -15.19 1.06
CA LEU A 81 10.27 -13.74 0.80
C LEU A 81 11.57 -13.14 0.21
N CYS A 82 12.74 -13.60 0.65
CA CYS A 82 14.00 -13.14 0.09
C CYS A 82 14.16 -13.55 -1.38
N ASP A 83 13.74 -14.76 -1.72
CA ASP A 83 13.73 -15.26 -3.10
C ASP A 83 12.74 -14.47 -3.97
N LEU A 84 11.53 -14.26 -3.45
CA LEU A 84 10.50 -13.44 -4.08
C LEU A 84 11.03 -12.04 -4.39
N MET A 85 11.59 -11.34 -3.40
CA MET A 85 12.14 -10.00 -3.59
C MET A 85 13.25 -9.98 -4.66
N ARG A 86 14.07 -11.03 -4.77
CA ARG A 86 15.14 -11.11 -5.79
C ARG A 86 14.61 -11.40 -7.20
N SER A 87 13.48 -12.11 -7.30
CA SER A 87 12.85 -12.46 -8.59
C SER A 87 12.16 -11.27 -9.28
N LEU A 88 11.89 -10.19 -8.53
CA LEU A 88 11.16 -9.02 -9.00
C LEU A 88 12.08 -7.90 -9.53
N PRO A 89 11.61 -7.02 -10.43
CA PRO A 89 12.40 -5.93 -11.01
C PRO A 89 12.73 -4.80 -10.00
N PHE A 90 13.42 -3.75 -10.48
CA PHE A 90 13.75 -2.54 -9.71
C PHE A 90 14.67 -2.76 -8.51
N GLN A 91 15.76 -3.51 -8.72
CA GLN A 91 16.63 -3.99 -7.65
C GLN A 91 17.81 -3.08 -7.30
N ARG A 92 17.92 -1.86 -7.87
CA ARG A 92 19.05 -0.97 -7.59
C ARG A 92 19.09 -0.66 -6.10
N ARG A 93 20.25 -0.84 -5.48
CA ARG A 93 20.50 -0.35 -4.12
C ARG A 93 20.93 1.11 -4.20
N LEU A 94 20.30 1.95 -3.39
CA LEU A 94 20.64 3.37 -3.28
C LEU A 94 21.54 3.60 -2.07
N PRO A 95 22.45 4.60 -2.09
CA PRO A 95 23.16 5.03 -0.90
C PRO A 95 22.20 5.64 0.13
N ALA A 96 22.51 5.51 1.42
CA ALA A 96 21.66 5.95 2.53
C ALA A 96 21.22 7.42 2.44
N ARG A 97 22.09 8.30 1.94
CA ARG A 97 21.77 9.72 1.71
C ARG A 97 20.53 9.95 0.85
N LEU A 98 20.28 9.09 -0.15
CA LEU A 98 19.10 9.24 -1.00
C LEU A 98 17.84 8.86 -0.23
N TYR A 99 17.88 7.84 0.63
CA TYR A 99 16.75 7.55 1.52
C TYR A 99 16.48 8.71 2.48
N ALA A 100 17.54 9.24 3.11
CA ALA A 100 17.45 10.33 4.08
C ALA A 100 16.88 11.64 3.49
N ILE A 101 17.01 11.87 2.19
CA ILE A 101 16.44 13.03 1.51
C ILE A 101 15.05 12.71 0.96
N THR A 102 14.92 11.59 0.24
CA THR A 102 13.71 11.24 -0.50
C THR A 102 12.54 10.94 0.43
N ILE A 103 12.74 10.19 1.52
CA ILE A 103 11.65 9.80 2.41
C ILE A 103 11.04 11.03 3.10
N PRO A 104 11.81 11.91 3.78
CA PRO A 104 11.25 13.12 4.36
C PRO A 104 10.59 14.05 3.33
N SER A 105 11.15 14.13 2.12
CA SER A 105 10.56 14.93 1.05
C SER A 105 9.19 14.39 0.61
N LEU A 106 9.06 13.06 0.46
CA LEU A 106 7.78 12.42 0.14
C LEU A 106 6.76 12.58 1.27
N ILE A 107 7.19 12.46 2.53
CA ILE A 107 6.35 12.74 3.70
C ILE A 107 5.86 14.19 3.68
N ALA A 108 6.76 15.15 3.46
CA ALA A 108 6.39 16.57 3.41
C ALA A 108 5.37 16.86 2.29
N VAL A 109 5.56 16.26 1.11
CA VAL A 109 4.58 16.34 0.02
C VAL A 109 3.25 15.70 0.42
N ALA A 110 3.26 14.51 1.03
CA ALA A 110 2.04 13.84 1.48
C ALA A 110 1.28 14.70 2.50
N VAL A 111 1.96 15.27 3.50
CA VAL A 111 1.36 16.20 4.47
C VAL A 111 0.78 17.43 3.77
N GLY A 112 1.52 18.02 2.82
CA GLY A 112 1.03 19.14 2.03
C GLY A 112 -0.22 18.80 1.23
N LEU A 113 -0.28 17.62 0.62
CA LEU A 113 -1.46 17.14 -0.11
C LEU A 113 -2.65 16.90 0.82
N VAL A 114 -2.45 16.34 2.02
CA VAL A 114 -3.52 16.18 3.01
C VAL A 114 -4.12 17.55 3.37
N ILE A 115 -3.28 18.53 3.71
CA ILE A 115 -3.75 19.88 4.07
C ILE A 115 -4.50 20.53 2.90
N LEU A 116 -3.96 20.40 1.68
CA LEU A 116 -4.54 21.00 0.49
C LEU A 116 -5.88 20.38 0.11
N LEU A 117 -6.01 19.06 0.22
CA LEU A 117 -7.18 18.30 -0.24
C LEU A 117 -8.27 18.17 0.82
N GLU A 118 -7.97 18.40 2.08
CA GLU A 118 -8.91 18.27 3.22
C GLU A 118 -10.30 18.91 2.97
N PRO A 119 -10.45 20.14 2.41
CA PRO A 119 -11.77 20.70 2.14
C PRO A 119 -12.58 19.87 1.13
N LEU A 120 -11.92 19.36 0.10
CA LEU A 120 -12.53 18.50 -0.92
C LEU A 120 -12.91 17.14 -0.33
N GLU A 121 -11.99 16.52 0.43
CA GLU A 121 -12.23 15.24 1.08
C GLU A 121 -13.40 15.33 2.06
N ARG A 122 -13.52 16.42 2.81
CA ARG A 122 -14.67 16.69 3.69
C ARG A 122 -15.97 16.85 2.90
N ALA A 123 -15.94 17.58 1.79
CA ALA A 123 -17.11 17.73 0.92
C ALA A 123 -17.57 16.37 0.37
N ILE A 124 -16.65 15.54 -0.11
CA ILE A 124 -16.95 14.17 -0.57
C ILE A 124 -17.50 13.31 0.57
N ARG A 125 -16.86 13.32 1.74
CA ARG A 125 -17.29 12.56 2.92
C ARG A 125 -18.72 12.93 3.33
N SER A 126 -19.11 14.20 3.21
CA SER A 126 -20.45 14.68 3.57
C SER A 126 -21.59 14.14 2.71
N VAL A 127 -21.29 13.58 1.53
CA VAL A 127 -22.27 12.95 0.64
C VAL A 127 -22.64 11.54 1.13
N TYR A 128 -21.76 10.89 1.89
CA TYR A 128 -22.00 9.53 2.39
C TYR A 128 -22.68 9.54 3.76
N PRO A 129 -23.62 8.61 4.04
CA PRO A 129 -24.20 8.45 5.38
C PRO A 129 -23.12 8.17 6.42
N SER A 130 -23.11 8.81 7.59
CA SER A 130 -21.99 8.66 8.56
C SER A 130 -21.66 7.22 9.00
N ASP A 131 -22.60 6.30 8.82
CA ASP A 131 -22.54 4.87 9.17
C ASP A 131 -22.31 3.94 7.97
N TRP A 132 -22.09 4.48 6.76
CA TRP A 132 -21.87 3.70 5.54
C TRP A 132 -20.62 2.79 5.63
N LEU A 133 -19.64 3.21 6.42
CA LEU A 133 -18.37 2.54 6.68
C LEU A 133 -18.30 2.09 8.15
N LEU A 134 -17.26 1.33 8.50
CA LEU A 134 -16.87 1.05 9.87
C LEU A 134 -16.73 2.36 10.66
N PRO A 135 -17.54 2.59 11.71
CA PRO A 135 -17.56 3.86 12.43
C PRO A 135 -16.25 4.09 13.18
N ASP A 136 -15.78 5.34 13.17
CA ASP A 136 -14.75 5.82 14.09
C ASP A 136 -15.41 6.25 15.39
N ASP A 137 -15.33 5.40 16.40
CA ASP A 137 -15.68 5.79 17.78
C ASP A 137 -14.53 5.44 18.71
N SER A 138 -13.35 5.93 18.36
CA SER A 138 -12.15 5.75 19.18
C SER A 138 -12.34 6.25 20.63
N THR A 139 -13.24 7.20 20.86
CA THR A 139 -13.58 7.71 22.20
C THR A 139 -14.31 6.73 23.10
N ALA A 140 -14.94 5.68 22.54
CA ALA A 140 -15.70 4.70 23.30
C ALA A 140 -14.86 3.56 23.90
N PHE A 141 -13.56 3.48 23.60
CA PHE A 141 -12.72 2.34 24.00
C PHE A 141 -11.66 2.73 25.03
N PRO A 142 -11.27 1.81 25.94
CA PRO A 142 -10.17 2.03 26.85
C PRO A 142 -8.86 2.33 26.11
N THR A 143 -8.04 3.24 26.65
CA THR A 143 -6.73 3.61 26.08
C THR A 143 -5.86 2.38 25.77
N ALA A 144 -5.84 1.38 26.67
CA ALA A 144 -5.07 0.15 26.46
C ALA A 144 -5.51 -0.62 25.21
N THR A 145 -6.82 -0.69 24.94
CA THR A 145 -7.39 -1.32 23.75
C THR A 145 -6.99 -0.55 22.49
N LEU A 146 -7.12 0.78 22.50
CA LEU A 146 -6.72 1.64 21.38
C LEU A 146 -5.23 1.53 21.07
N VAL A 147 -4.38 1.53 22.08
CA VAL A 147 -2.93 1.35 21.91
C VAL A 147 -2.62 -0.03 21.34
N ALA A 148 -3.23 -1.10 21.85
CA ALA A 148 -2.99 -2.45 21.36
C ALA A 148 -3.40 -2.61 19.89
N THR A 149 -4.57 -2.10 19.50
CA THR A 149 -5.02 -2.15 18.10
C THR A 149 -4.16 -1.29 17.20
N LEU A 150 -3.79 -0.07 17.61
CA LEU A 150 -2.91 0.81 16.83
C LEU A 150 -1.49 0.25 16.65
N LEU A 151 -0.93 -0.44 17.65
CA LEU A 151 0.36 -1.13 17.50
C LEU A 151 0.27 -2.28 16.49
N PHE A 152 -0.83 -3.02 16.49
CA PHE A 152 -1.08 -4.05 15.48
C PHE A 152 -1.31 -3.44 14.09
N THR A 153 -2.04 -2.33 14.00
CA THR A 153 -2.21 -1.55 12.77
C THR A 153 -0.88 -1.01 12.26
N LEU A 154 0.01 -0.54 13.13
CA LEU A 154 1.36 -0.12 12.75
C LEU A 154 2.16 -1.28 12.14
N LEU A 155 2.09 -2.46 12.73
CA LEU A 155 2.76 -3.65 12.18
C LEU A 155 2.18 -4.04 10.80
N VAL A 156 0.86 -4.13 10.69
CA VAL A 156 0.20 -4.61 9.47
C VAL A 156 0.14 -3.51 8.42
N ASP A 157 -0.60 -2.44 8.68
CA ASP A 157 -0.91 -1.38 7.71
C ASP A 157 0.21 -0.32 7.61
N GLY A 158 1.06 -0.21 8.63
CA GLY A 158 2.24 0.65 8.59
C GLY A 158 3.45 0.03 7.90
N LEU A 159 3.62 -1.30 7.97
CA LEU A 159 4.85 -1.98 7.53
C LEU A 159 4.61 -3.15 6.57
N VAL A 160 3.87 -4.18 6.99
CA VAL A 160 3.77 -5.45 6.24
C VAL A 160 2.98 -5.27 4.94
N ASN A 161 1.76 -4.73 5.03
CA ASN A 161 0.87 -4.55 3.90
C ASN A 161 1.47 -3.60 2.86
N PRO A 162 1.95 -2.38 3.20
CA PRO A 162 2.58 -1.50 2.22
C PRO A 162 3.80 -2.12 1.54
N ALA A 163 4.59 -2.91 2.26
CA ALA A 163 5.73 -3.61 1.67
C ALA A 163 5.29 -4.64 0.61
N VAL A 164 4.23 -5.41 0.89
CA VAL A 164 3.68 -6.38 -0.07
C VAL A 164 3.01 -5.67 -1.25
N GLU A 165 2.27 -4.60 -1.01
CA GLU A 165 1.65 -3.80 -2.07
C GLU A 165 2.69 -3.21 -3.03
N GLU A 166 3.85 -2.80 -2.54
CA GLU A 166 4.93 -2.35 -3.43
C GLU A 166 5.43 -3.50 -4.32
N LEU A 167 5.65 -4.69 -3.76
CA LEU A 167 6.03 -5.86 -4.54
C LEU A 167 4.94 -6.24 -5.56
N TYR A 168 3.67 -6.20 -5.15
CA TYR A 168 2.53 -6.59 -5.96
C TYR A 168 2.22 -5.57 -7.06
N PHE A 169 1.92 -4.33 -6.70
CA PHE A 169 1.52 -3.32 -7.68
C PHE A 169 2.70 -2.80 -8.51
N ARG A 170 3.84 -2.50 -7.89
CA ARG A 170 4.93 -1.78 -8.57
C ARG A 170 5.88 -2.74 -9.25
N ALA A 171 6.28 -3.82 -8.58
CA ALA A 171 7.24 -4.75 -9.15
C ALA A 171 6.57 -5.84 -10.02
N PHE A 172 5.32 -6.23 -9.71
CA PHE A 172 4.61 -7.26 -10.46
C PHE A 172 3.59 -6.71 -11.48
N LEU A 173 2.62 -5.87 -11.08
CA LEU A 173 1.53 -5.44 -11.97
C LEU A 173 1.92 -4.34 -12.96
N LEU A 174 2.63 -3.30 -12.52
CA LEU A 174 3.01 -2.14 -13.35
C LEU A 174 3.74 -2.54 -14.66
N PRO A 175 4.76 -3.44 -14.66
CA PRO A 175 5.42 -3.89 -15.90
C PRO A 175 4.52 -4.70 -16.84
N ARG A 176 3.35 -5.16 -16.35
CA ARG A 176 2.42 -6.03 -17.07
C ARG A 176 1.14 -5.29 -17.49
N LEU A 177 1.05 -3.98 -17.29
CA LEU A 177 -0.09 -3.19 -17.78
C LEU A 177 -0.19 -3.26 -19.32
N PRO A 178 -1.40 -3.15 -19.90
CA PRO A 178 -1.59 -3.12 -21.36
C PRO A 178 -1.07 -1.82 -21.99
N VAL A 179 -0.82 -0.79 -21.19
CA VAL A 179 -0.30 0.53 -21.58
C VAL A 179 1.20 0.67 -21.27
N HIS A 180 1.83 1.76 -21.70
CA HIS A 180 3.29 1.95 -21.58
C HIS A 180 3.68 3.40 -21.23
N GLY A 181 4.96 3.59 -20.88
CA GLY A 181 5.54 4.91 -20.61
C GLY A 181 4.81 5.64 -19.47
N ALA A 182 4.60 6.94 -19.64
CA ALA A 182 3.89 7.76 -18.65
C ALA A 182 2.45 7.27 -18.39
N LEU A 183 1.77 6.74 -19.42
CA LEU A 183 0.41 6.23 -19.26
C LEU A 183 0.37 5.02 -18.31
N ALA A 184 1.39 4.15 -18.31
CA ALA A 184 1.46 3.06 -17.35
C ALA A 184 1.56 3.55 -15.90
N VAL A 185 2.30 4.65 -15.65
CA VAL A 185 2.41 5.26 -14.32
C VAL A 185 1.05 5.82 -13.88
N VAL A 186 0.38 6.56 -14.76
CA VAL A 186 -0.95 7.14 -14.50
C VAL A 186 -1.98 6.05 -14.27
N THR A 187 -2.04 5.02 -15.13
CA THR A 187 -2.96 3.89 -14.99
C THR A 187 -2.71 3.11 -13.69
N SER A 188 -1.44 2.86 -13.33
CA SER A 188 -1.10 2.19 -12.08
C SER A 188 -1.57 3.00 -10.87
N ALA A 189 -1.33 4.32 -10.86
CA ALA A 189 -1.77 5.18 -9.76
C ALA A 189 -3.29 5.27 -9.66
N ALA A 190 -3.99 5.34 -10.80
CA ALA A 190 -5.45 5.40 -10.84
C ALA A 190 -6.10 4.09 -10.34
N LEU A 191 -5.59 2.93 -10.78
CA LEU A 191 -6.07 1.63 -10.31
C LEU A 191 -5.76 1.40 -8.83
N PHE A 192 -4.59 1.83 -8.37
CA PHE A 192 -4.25 1.78 -6.95
C PHE A 192 -5.15 2.69 -6.12
N ALA A 193 -5.48 3.91 -6.58
CA ALA A 193 -6.45 4.75 -5.88
C ALA A 193 -7.84 4.11 -5.86
N ALA A 194 -8.33 3.64 -7.01
CA ALA A 194 -9.68 3.08 -7.16
C ALA A 194 -9.94 1.82 -6.32
N GLN A 195 -8.90 1.07 -5.93
CA GLN A 195 -9.07 -0.12 -5.08
C GLN A 195 -9.32 0.21 -3.60
N HIS A 196 -9.10 1.45 -3.14
CA HIS A 196 -9.28 1.85 -1.74
C HIS A 196 -10.76 2.06 -1.38
N TYR A 197 -11.59 1.03 -1.56
CA TYR A 197 -13.06 1.08 -1.39
C TYR A 197 -13.52 1.65 -0.04
N TRP A 198 -12.68 1.53 0.99
CA TRP A 198 -12.94 2.03 2.34
C TRP A 198 -12.70 3.53 2.53
N GLN A 199 -12.08 4.24 1.58
CA GLN A 199 -11.75 5.67 1.70
C GLN A 199 -11.90 6.41 0.36
N PRO A 200 -13.10 6.43 -0.25
CA PRO A 200 -13.34 7.06 -1.55
C PRO A 200 -13.00 8.55 -1.57
N GLU A 201 -13.15 9.23 -0.43
CA GLU A 201 -12.76 10.63 -0.30
C GLU A 201 -11.26 10.86 -0.51
N LYS A 202 -10.42 9.85 -0.22
CA LYS A 202 -8.96 9.91 -0.37
C LYS A 202 -8.48 9.58 -1.78
N PHE A 203 -9.35 9.25 -2.74
CA PHE A 203 -8.92 8.79 -4.07
C PHE A 203 -7.98 9.76 -4.78
N LEU A 204 -8.26 11.07 -4.73
CA LEU A 204 -7.38 12.05 -5.37
C LEU A 204 -6.03 12.17 -4.65
N PHE A 205 -6.02 12.15 -3.32
CA PHE A 205 -4.79 12.12 -2.52
C PHE A 205 -3.94 10.88 -2.88
N ILE A 206 -4.54 9.69 -2.83
CA ILE A 206 -3.87 8.43 -3.12
C ILE A 206 -3.34 8.42 -4.56
N PHE A 207 -4.14 8.87 -5.53
CA PHE A 207 -3.71 8.97 -6.92
C PHE A 207 -2.45 9.84 -7.07
N LEU A 208 -2.43 11.05 -6.50
CA LEU A 208 -1.30 11.97 -6.62
C LEU A 208 -0.06 11.47 -5.88
N ALA A 209 -0.22 10.96 -4.66
CA ALA A 209 0.86 10.37 -3.89
C ALA A 209 1.50 9.20 -4.65
N GLN A 210 0.69 8.34 -5.24
CA GLN A 210 1.16 7.15 -5.94
C GLN A 210 1.70 7.43 -7.33
N LEU A 211 1.20 8.45 -8.01
CA LEU A 211 1.80 8.96 -9.23
C LEU A 211 3.25 9.40 -8.97
N LEU A 212 3.48 10.16 -7.91
CA LEU A 212 4.81 10.64 -7.52
C LEU A 212 5.73 9.50 -7.08
N LEU A 213 5.26 8.64 -6.17
CA LEU A 213 6.04 7.51 -5.65
C LEU A 213 6.44 6.56 -6.77
N THR A 214 5.50 6.18 -7.65
CA THR A 214 5.75 5.28 -8.77
C THR A 214 6.74 5.89 -9.78
N ALA A 215 6.56 7.16 -10.14
CA ALA A 215 7.49 7.86 -11.03
C ALA A 215 8.91 7.89 -10.45
N LEU A 216 9.03 8.16 -9.14
CA LEU A 216 10.32 8.22 -8.48
C LEU A 216 10.98 6.84 -8.34
N MET A 217 10.20 5.81 -8.02
CA MET A 217 10.65 4.42 -7.97
C MET A 217 11.22 3.97 -9.32
N LEU A 218 10.53 4.29 -10.43
CA LEU A 218 11.01 4.00 -11.78
C LEU A 218 12.31 4.75 -12.10
N ARG A 219 12.38 6.05 -11.79
CA ARG A 219 13.58 6.88 -12.01
C ARG A 219 14.79 6.37 -11.21
N LEU A 220 14.56 5.99 -9.96
CA LEU A 220 15.60 5.47 -9.06
C LEU A 220 15.87 3.97 -9.27
N ASN A 221 15.01 3.28 -10.01
CA ASN A 221 15.06 1.84 -10.26
C ASN A 221 15.19 1.01 -8.97
N SER A 222 14.49 1.43 -7.90
CA SER A 222 14.65 0.88 -6.54
C SER A 222 13.30 0.65 -5.87
N ILE A 223 12.86 -0.61 -5.83
CA ILE A 223 11.67 -1.03 -5.11
C ILE A 223 11.83 -0.85 -3.59
N ARG A 224 13.05 -0.99 -3.06
CA ARG A 224 13.35 -0.81 -1.63
C ARG A 224 13.11 0.63 -1.17
N MET A 225 13.40 1.60 -2.04
CA MET A 225 13.10 3.02 -1.77
C MET A 225 11.59 3.23 -1.70
N SER A 226 10.85 2.62 -2.64
CA SER A 226 9.38 2.68 -2.67
C SER A 226 8.76 2.07 -1.41
N ILE A 227 9.19 0.86 -1.03
CA ILE A 227 8.77 0.17 0.21
C ILE A 227 9.03 1.05 1.42
N ALA A 228 10.26 1.54 1.58
CA ALA A 228 10.63 2.35 2.74
C ALA A 228 9.82 3.65 2.82
N ALA A 229 9.61 4.33 1.70
CA ALA A 229 8.81 5.55 1.64
C ALA A 229 7.33 5.28 1.96
N HIS A 230 6.73 4.26 1.36
CA HIS A 230 5.32 3.90 1.59
C HIS A 230 5.08 3.47 3.04
N CYS A 231 5.96 2.64 3.60
CA CYS A 231 5.89 2.26 5.01
C CYS A 231 6.02 3.48 5.92
N ALA A 232 6.96 4.39 5.62
CA ALA A 232 7.16 5.59 6.42
C ALA A 232 5.95 6.53 6.40
N THR A 233 5.32 6.72 5.23
CA THR A 233 4.11 7.57 5.12
C THR A 233 2.92 6.97 5.86
N ASN A 234 2.67 5.66 5.75
CA ASN A 234 1.58 5.01 6.48
C ASN A 234 1.85 4.99 7.99
N SER A 235 3.07 4.63 8.38
CA SER A 235 3.47 4.59 9.80
C SER A 235 3.34 5.94 10.47
N LEU A 236 3.64 7.05 9.78
CA LEU A 236 3.52 8.39 10.35
C LEU A 236 2.09 8.70 10.79
N ALA A 237 1.09 8.40 9.96
CA ALA A 237 -0.31 8.64 10.31
C ALA A 237 -0.71 7.84 11.57
N ILE A 238 -0.32 6.57 11.63
CA ILE A 238 -0.63 5.68 12.77
C ILE A 238 0.10 6.12 14.04
N LEU A 239 1.36 6.55 13.93
CA LEU A 239 2.14 7.07 15.06
C LEU A 239 1.55 8.37 15.61
N LEU A 240 1.02 9.24 14.75
CA LEU A 240 0.31 10.45 15.18
C LEU A 240 -0.99 10.09 15.91
N SER A 241 -1.76 9.11 15.43
CA SER A 241 -2.93 8.59 16.16
C SER A 241 -2.55 8.01 17.52
N LEU A 242 -1.45 7.26 17.60
CA LEU A 242 -0.93 6.70 18.85
C LEU A 242 -0.54 7.81 19.84
N ALA A 243 0.12 8.86 19.36
CA ALA A 243 0.49 10.02 20.16
C ALA A 243 -0.76 10.74 20.71
N THR A 244 -1.81 10.91 19.91
CA THR A 244 -3.08 11.51 20.35
C THR A 244 -3.77 10.68 21.44
N VAL A 245 -3.75 9.36 21.34
CA VAL A 245 -4.36 8.45 22.33
C VAL A 245 -3.60 8.44 23.67
N LEU A 246 -2.30 8.73 23.64
CA LEU A 246 -1.43 8.73 24.82
C LEU A 246 -1.28 10.10 25.51
N ALA A 247 -1.76 11.17 24.87
CA ALA A 247 -1.71 12.54 25.38
C ALA A 247 -2.88 12.83 26.33
#